data_AF-A0A8S1SAP8-F1
#
_entry.id   AF-A0A8S1SAP8-F1
#
_cell.length_a   1.000
_cell.length_b   1.000
_cell.length_c   1.000
_cell.angle_alpha   90.00
_cell.angle_beta   90.00
_cell.angle_gamma   90.00
#
_symmetry.space_group_name_H-M   'P 1'
#
loop_
_entity.id
_entity.type
_entity.pdbx_description
1 polymer ?
#
loop_
_entity_poly.entity_id
_entity_poly.type
_entity_poly.pdbx_seq_one_letter_code
_entity_poly.pdbx_strand_id
1 'polypeptide(L)'
;MLLLLLVQSQINDCQIQQEECSENYDPVCGLNISNTSIQTFVNYCYACKASQVVKYIKGECQKQIDDTKTNTPSLPSEDDNSTVITQPGNYTQVIACTNPRPSICDTSLKQICGLLDSTTKCTGQSCLQQFSNQCLGCRNSSIQSYFFGNCSEYKPQTPTVIQCSIQSQKKCELKEQLTVCGFLDETAKCQNPPCLQPFDNQCEPCQQTNITSYYIGDCNQYQKLFYNPEQQMDSFVANYQYCQVQRPQQCDQDYVQTCGVLKSCHGSGCERTYDNPCSACQNSEIEGYYTGECVNNYGALISMFIIVLFIQ
;
A
#
# COMPACT_ATOMS: atom_id res chain seq x y z
N MET A 1 28.62 35.72 -39.47
CA MET A 1 27.16 35.68 -39.63
C MET A 1 26.66 34.36 -39.04
N LEU A 2 26.44 34.32 -37.72
CA LEU A 2 25.90 33.15 -37.03
C LEU A 2 24.37 33.23 -37.14
N LEU A 3 23.76 32.38 -37.96
CA LEU A 3 22.29 32.24 -37.98
C LEU A 3 21.86 31.46 -36.73
N LEU A 4 21.31 32.16 -35.75
CA LEU A 4 20.49 31.57 -34.69
C LEU A 4 19.17 31.10 -35.33
N LEU A 5 19.06 29.80 -35.61
CA LEU A 5 17.79 29.16 -35.92
C LEU A 5 17.00 29.04 -34.62
N LEU A 6 16.13 30.01 -34.37
CA LEU A 6 15.09 29.91 -33.34
C LEU A 6 14.09 28.84 -33.80
N VAL A 7 14.24 27.62 -33.27
CA VAL A 7 13.23 26.57 -33.42
C VAL A 7 12.01 27.00 -32.59
N GLN A 8 11.00 27.56 -33.25
CA GLN A 8 9.71 27.81 -32.63
C GLN A 8 9.04 26.47 -32.36
N SER A 9 9.12 26.00 -31.11
CA SER A 9 8.37 24.84 -30.67
C SER A 9 6.88 25.16 -30.70
N GLN A 10 6.14 24.51 -31.60
CA GLN A 10 4.70 24.66 -31.69
C GLN A 10 4.04 23.79 -30.61
N ILE A 11 3.39 24.44 -29.64
CA ILE A 11 2.52 23.78 -28.66
C ILE A 11 1.20 23.47 -29.36
N ASN A 12 0.79 22.20 -29.34
CA ASN A 12 -0.44 21.73 -29.96
C ASN A 12 -1.47 21.38 -28.89
N ASP A 13 -2.73 21.70 -29.12
CA ASP A 13 -3.84 21.27 -28.26
C ASP A 13 -4.18 19.80 -28.53
N CYS A 14 -4.56 19.09 -27.46
CA CYS A 14 -4.97 17.70 -27.58
C CYS A 14 -6.38 17.57 -28.15
N GLN A 15 -6.51 16.85 -29.26
CA GLN A 15 -7.79 16.49 -29.88
C GLN A 15 -7.76 15.01 -30.25
N ILE A 16 -8.59 14.19 -29.58
CA ILE A 16 -8.74 12.78 -29.91
C ILE A 16 -9.65 12.67 -31.14
N GLN A 17 -9.10 12.26 -32.28
CA GLN A 17 -9.88 12.02 -33.51
C GLN A 17 -10.13 10.54 -33.80
N GLN A 18 -9.47 9.63 -33.09
CA GLN A 18 -9.50 8.18 -33.35
C GLN A 18 -9.68 7.38 -32.07
N GLU A 19 -10.46 6.30 -32.14
CA GLU A 19 -10.71 5.39 -31.02
C GLU A 19 -9.51 4.48 -30.71
N GLU A 20 -8.62 4.26 -31.67
CA GLU A 20 -7.40 3.45 -31.52
C GLU A 20 -6.16 4.31 -31.81
N CYS A 21 -5.09 4.11 -31.04
CA CYS A 21 -3.83 4.80 -31.26
C CYS A 21 -2.88 3.90 -32.04
N SER A 22 -2.14 4.48 -32.99
CA SER A 22 -1.06 3.77 -33.67
C SER A 22 0.06 3.41 -32.67
N GLU A 23 0.69 2.26 -32.86
CA GLU A 23 1.88 1.83 -32.10
C GLU A 23 3.19 2.46 -32.62
N ASN A 24 3.12 3.31 -33.64
CA ASN A 24 4.30 3.98 -34.17
C ASN A 24 4.86 4.98 -33.14
N TYR A 25 6.19 4.91 -32.94
CA TYR A 25 6.93 5.80 -32.05
C TYR A 25 7.18 7.15 -32.74
N ASP A 26 6.45 8.19 -32.32
CA ASP A 26 6.59 9.58 -32.73
C ASP A 26 6.41 10.47 -31.49
N PRO A 27 7.41 10.51 -30.59
CA PRO A 27 7.19 10.90 -29.21
C PRO A 27 6.76 12.35 -29.08
N VAL A 28 5.97 12.60 -28.05
CA VAL A 28 5.54 13.95 -27.68
C VAL A 28 5.70 14.18 -26.18
N CYS A 29 5.93 15.42 -25.80
CA CYS A 29 5.97 15.87 -24.42
C CYS A 29 4.60 16.46 -24.06
N GLY A 30 3.81 15.73 -23.27
CA GLY A 30 2.49 16.15 -22.82
C GLY A 30 2.56 16.98 -21.54
N LEU A 31 1.76 18.06 -21.48
CA LEU A 31 1.59 18.89 -20.29
C LEU A 31 0.35 18.45 -19.50
N ASN A 32 0.57 18.03 -18.27
CA ASN A 32 -0.49 17.66 -17.33
C ASN A 32 -1.01 18.90 -16.58
N ILE A 33 -2.31 19.16 -16.66
CA ILE A 33 -2.94 20.33 -16.00
C ILE A 33 -3.05 20.20 -14.49
N SER A 34 -3.14 18.98 -13.96
CA SER A 34 -3.43 18.75 -12.54
C SER A 34 -2.23 19.08 -11.65
N ASN A 35 -1.01 18.91 -12.17
CA ASN A 35 0.21 19.00 -11.38
C ASN A 35 1.36 19.75 -12.06
N THR A 36 1.10 20.42 -13.20
CA THR A 36 2.12 21.12 -14.01
C THR A 36 3.31 20.24 -14.42
N SER A 37 3.19 18.91 -14.33
CA SER A 37 4.24 17.99 -14.75
C SER A 37 4.21 17.80 -16.26
N ILE A 38 5.38 17.49 -16.80
CA ILE A 38 5.53 17.08 -18.20
C ILE A 38 5.90 15.60 -18.25
N GLN A 39 5.33 14.88 -19.20
CA GLN A 39 5.59 13.45 -19.40
C GLN A 39 5.76 13.15 -20.89
N THR A 40 6.75 12.31 -21.22
CA THR A 40 6.95 11.82 -22.58
C THR A 40 5.93 10.72 -22.87
N PHE A 41 5.23 10.85 -23.99
CA PHE A 41 4.32 9.85 -24.54
C PHE A 41 4.84 9.33 -25.88
N VAL A 42 4.45 8.10 -26.20
CA VAL A 42 4.83 7.37 -27.43
C VAL A 42 4.49 8.14 -28.69
N ASN A 43 3.31 8.75 -28.70
CA ASN A 43 2.83 9.64 -29.73
C ASN A 43 1.70 10.51 -29.20
N TYR A 44 1.27 11.47 -30.02
CA TYR A 44 0.24 12.43 -29.66
C TYR A 44 -1.10 11.77 -29.29
N CYS A 45 -1.47 10.65 -29.92
CA CYS A 45 -2.74 9.97 -29.62
C CYS A 45 -2.75 9.46 -28.17
N TYR A 46 -1.67 8.80 -27.75
CA TYR A 46 -1.52 8.33 -26.37
C TYR A 46 -1.44 9.47 -25.36
N ALA A 47 -0.76 10.56 -25.71
CA ALA A 47 -0.75 11.78 -24.88
C ALA A 47 -2.18 12.30 -24.67
N CYS A 48 -2.95 12.46 -25.75
CA CYS A 48 -4.27 13.08 -25.69
C CYS A 48 -5.36 12.19 -25.11
N LYS A 49 -5.16 10.86 -25.05
CA LYS A 49 -6.04 9.94 -24.32
C LYS A 49 -5.80 9.94 -22.81
N ALA A 50 -4.64 10.40 -22.34
CA ALA A 50 -4.42 10.53 -20.90
C ALA A 50 -5.33 11.64 -20.35
N SER A 51 -6.14 11.32 -19.35
CA SER A 51 -7.26 12.15 -18.85
C SER A 51 -6.88 13.53 -18.32
N GLN A 52 -5.58 13.85 -18.25
CA GLN A 52 -5.04 15.08 -17.67
C GLN A 52 -4.09 15.85 -18.61
N VAL A 53 -3.89 15.38 -19.84
CA VAL A 53 -3.02 16.06 -20.81
C VAL A 53 -3.86 16.92 -21.75
N VAL A 54 -3.67 18.24 -21.71
CA VAL A 54 -4.43 19.18 -22.55
C VAL A 54 -3.64 19.68 -23.76
N LYS A 55 -2.32 19.65 -23.66
CA LYS A 55 -1.39 20.18 -24.67
C LYS A 55 -0.19 19.27 -24.79
N TYR A 56 0.42 19.26 -25.96
CA TYR A 56 1.67 18.54 -26.20
C TYR A 56 2.62 19.31 -27.11
N ILE A 57 3.90 18.99 -26.97
CA ILE A 57 4.99 19.47 -27.81
C ILE A 57 5.58 18.27 -28.53
N LYS A 58 5.94 18.39 -29.82
CA LYS A 58 6.60 17.29 -30.53
C LYS A 58 8.00 17.04 -29.97
N GLY A 59 8.36 15.77 -29.85
CA GLY A 59 9.61 15.31 -29.25
C GLY A 59 9.46 14.92 -27.78
N GLU A 60 10.47 14.25 -27.25
CA GLU A 60 10.50 13.83 -25.85
C GLU A 60 10.61 15.04 -24.90
N CYS A 61 10.11 14.89 -23.67
CA CYS A 61 10.30 15.92 -22.65
C CYS A 61 11.78 16.09 -22.33
N GLN A 62 12.30 17.28 -22.59
CA GLN A 62 13.59 17.67 -22.03
C GLN A 62 13.40 17.81 -20.53
N LYS A 63 14.01 16.91 -19.75
CA LYS A 63 14.16 17.11 -18.31
C LYS A 63 14.83 18.47 -18.17
N GLN A 64 14.11 19.46 -17.64
CA GLN A 64 14.76 20.71 -17.25
C GLN A 64 15.82 20.29 -16.24
N ILE A 65 17.08 20.38 -16.66
CA ILE A 65 18.21 20.33 -15.75
C ILE A 65 18.01 21.59 -14.93
N ASP A 66 17.41 21.42 -13.76
CA ASP A 66 17.25 22.50 -12.80
C ASP A 66 18.68 22.83 -12.33
N ASP A 67 19.29 23.83 -12.97
CA ASP A 67 20.65 24.33 -12.68
C ASP A 67 20.77 24.97 -11.28
N THR A 68 19.84 24.67 -10.38
CA THR A 68 19.90 25.03 -8.96
C THR A 68 20.89 24.09 -8.27
N LYS A 69 22.18 24.45 -8.36
CA LYS A 69 23.34 23.88 -7.66
C LYS A 69 22.99 23.29 -6.29
N THR A 70 22.81 21.98 -6.24
CA THR A 70 22.95 21.19 -5.02
C THR A 70 24.24 20.39 -5.15
N ASN A 71 25.24 20.72 -4.33
CA ASN A 71 26.50 19.99 -4.27
C ASN A 71 26.23 18.55 -3.79
N THR A 72 26.10 17.61 -4.73
CA THR A 72 26.10 16.17 -4.45
C THR A 72 27.27 15.55 -5.21
N PRO A 73 28.05 14.64 -4.60
CA PRO A 73 29.28 14.10 -5.18
C PRO A 73 29.03 13.42 -6.52
N SER A 74 29.85 13.78 -7.50
CA SER A 74 29.84 13.25 -8.86
C SER A 74 30.00 11.73 -8.87
N LEU A 75 29.04 11.01 -9.47
CA LEU A 75 29.26 9.64 -9.92
C LEU A 75 30.10 9.66 -11.22
N PRO A 76 31.03 8.70 -11.40
CA PRO A 76 31.86 8.61 -12.59
C PRO A 76 31.06 8.18 -13.82
N SER A 77 31.47 8.75 -14.95
CA SER A 77 30.98 8.50 -16.30
C SER A 77 31.16 7.03 -16.73
N GLU A 78 30.09 6.42 -17.24
CA GLU A 78 30.07 5.09 -17.83
C GLU A 78 30.50 5.15 -19.30
N ASP A 79 31.76 4.82 -19.55
CA ASP A 79 32.22 4.21 -20.80
C ASP A 79 32.97 2.92 -20.38
N ASP A 80 32.25 1.83 -20.14
CA ASP A 80 32.86 0.51 -20.29
C ASP A 80 31.83 -0.60 -20.48
N ASN A 81 32.11 -1.48 -21.44
CA ASN A 81 31.34 -2.66 -21.79
C ASN A 81 31.60 -3.76 -20.75
N SER A 82 31.20 -3.49 -19.51
CA SER A 82 31.44 -4.35 -18.36
C SER A 82 30.22 -5.23 -18.11
N THR A 83 30.44 -6.54 -18.16
CA THR A 83 29.56 -7.53 -17.54
C THR A 83 29.24 -7.09 -16.11
N VAL A 84 28.04 -6.57 -15.92
CA VAL A 84 27.52 -6.08 -14.64
C VAL A 84 27.50 -7.25 -13.66
N ILE A 85 28.54 -7.36 -12.85
CA ILE A 85 28.52 -8.16 -11.63
C ILE A 85 27.71 -7.35 -10.64
N THR A 86 26.42 -7.65 -10.56
CA THR A 86 25.48 -7.11 -9.58
C THR A 86 26.04 -7.41 -8.19
N GLN A 87 26.52 -6.39 -7.48
CA GLN A 87 26.73 -6.52 -6.05
C GLN A 87 25.38 -6.87 -5.39
N PRO A 88 25.36 -7.79 -4.41
CA PRO A 88 24.13 -8.15 -3.70
C PRO A 88 23.59 -6.91 -2.99
N GLY A 89 22.59 -6.28 -3.61
CA GLY A 89 21.96 -5.07 -3.11
C GLY A 89 21.24 -5.37 -1.79
N ASN A 90 21.16 -4.40 -0.90
CA ASN A 90 20.40 -4.52 0.34
C ASN A 90 18.89 -4.59 -0.03
N TYR A 91 18.35 -5.81 -0.15
CA TYR A 91 16.99 -6.14 -0.65
C TYR A 91 15.82 -5.71 0.25
N THR A 92 16.04 -4.74 1.15
CA THR A 92 15.07 -4.38 2.18
C THR A 92 13.96 -3.46 1.70
N GLN A 93 14.11 -2.84 0.53
CA GLN A 93 13.13 -1.88 0.00
C GLN A 93 12.25 -2.50 -1.09
N VAL A 94 11.00 -2.77 -0.73
CA VAL A 94 9.92 -3.08 -1.68
C VAL A 94 9.35 -1.77 -2.22
N ILE A 95 9.26 -1.65 -3.54
CA ILE A 95 8.84 -0.44 -4.27
C ILE A 95 7.48 -0.70 -4.91
N ALA A 96 6.49 0.15 -4.63
CA ALA A 96 5.17 0.05 -5.25
C ALA A 96 5.19 0.50 -6.72
N CYS A 97 4.42 -0.18 -7.56
CA CYS A 97 4.21 0.24 -8.94
C CYS A 97 3.35 1.51 -9.00
N THR A 98 3.73 2.46 -9.86
CA THR A 98 2.96 3.69 -10.07
C THR A 98 1.70 3.46 -10.90
N ASN A 99 0.65 4.23 -10.62
CA ASN A 99 -0.55 4.33 -11.46
C ASN A 99 -0.60 5.75 -12.10
N PRO A 100 -0.82 5.88 -13.42
CA PRO A 100 -1.09 4.81 -14.39
C PRO A 100 0.13 3.93 -14.68
N ARG A 101 -0.14 2.68 -15.03
CA ARG A 101 0.84 1.65 -15.34
C ARG A 101 1.54 1.96 -16.67
N PRO A 102 2.85 1.69 -16.82
CA PRO A 102 3.55 1.98 -18.06
C PRO A 102 3.08 1.05 -19.18
N SER A 103 2.71 1.59 -20.34
CA SER A 103 2.32 0.81 -21.52
C SER A 103 3.53 0.38 -22.35
N ILE A 104 4.57 1.22 -22.42
CA ILE A 104 5.83 0.95 -23.12
C ILE A 104 6.98 0.90 -22.12
N CYS A 105 7.85 -0.07 -22.33
CA CYS A 105 9.03 -0.30 -21.51
C CYS A 105 10.29 -0.14 -22.33
N ASP A 106 11.28 0.54 -21.74
CA ASP A 106 12.62 0.54 -22.26
C ASP A 106 13.24 -0.87 -22.21
N THR A 107 14.36 -1.03 -22.91
CA THR A 107 15.15 -2.27 -22.93
C THR A 107 16.21 -2.30 -21.82
N SER A 108 16.07 -1.50 -20.76
CA SER A 108 17.01 -1.56 -19.64
C SER A 108 16.94 -2.95 -19.00
N LEU A 109 18.08 -3.49 -18.57
CA LEU A 109 18.17 -4.82 -17.94
C LEU A 109 18.42 -4.72 -16.44
N LYS A 110 17.61 -3.89 -15.76
CA LYS A 110 17.65 -3.78 -14.30
C LYS A 110 16.69 -4.77 -13.67
N GLN A 111 17.11 -6.03 -13.62
CA GLN A 111 16.28 -7.15 -13.18
C GLN A 111 15.58 -6.88 -11.84
N ILE A 112 14.29 -7.19 -11.79
CA ILE A 112 13.46 -7.07 -10.59
C ILE A 112 12.72 -8.37 -10.31
N CYS A 113 12.35 -8.57 -9.06
CA CYS A 113 11.33 -9.52 -8.68
C CYS A 113 10.03 -8.77 -8.36
N GLY A 114 8.98 -9.04 -9.14
CA GLY A 114 7.65 -8.51 -8.89
C GLY A 114 6.89 -9.37 -7.89
N LEU A 115 6.23 -8.72 -6.94
CA LEU A 115 5.33 -9.34 -5.98
C LEU A 115 3.90 -9.23 -6.49
N LEU A 116 3.25 -10.39 -6.64
CA LEU A 116 1.84 -10.46 -6.97
C LEU A 116 1.00 -9.82 -5.86
N ASP A 117 -0.16 -9.27 -6.24
CA ASP A 117 -1.15 -8.79 -5.29
C ASP A 117 -1.54 -9.91 -4.29
N SER A 118 -1.67 -9.54 -3.02
CA SER A 118 -2.31 -10.36 -1.97
C SER A 118 -3.71 -10.88 -2.34
N THR A 119 -4.42 -10.23 -3.27
CA THR A 119 -5.70 -10.73 -3.80
C THR A 119 -5.54 -11.95 -4.70
N THR A 120 -4.35 -12.16 -5.27
CA THR A 120 -4.00 -13.37 -5.99
C THR A 120 -3.66 -14.44 -4.96
N LYS A 121 -4.39 -15.56 -4.97
CA LYS A 121 -4.20 -16.71 -4.08
C LYS A 121 -2.86 -17.40 -4.29
N CYS A 122 -1.78 -16.75 -3.91
CA CYS A 122 -0.43 -17.27 -3.96
C CYS A 122 0.15 -17.25 -2.54
N THR A 123 1.03 -18.20 -2.23
CA THR A 123 1.74 -18.26 -0.95
C THR A 123 3.23 -18.51 -1.20
N GLY A 124 4.09 -17.80 -0.47
CA GLY A 124 5.55 -17.96 -0.57
C GLY A 124 6.11 -17.64 -1.96
N GLN A 125 6.96 -18.52 -2.49
CA GLN A 125 7.64 -18.30 -3.77
C GLN A 125 6.68 -18.23 -4.98
N SER A 126 5.45 -18.76 -4.85
CA SER A 126 4.45 -18.67 -5.92
C SER A 126 3.93 -17.24 -6.16
N CYS A 127 4.16 -16.31 -5.23
CA CYS A 127 3.82 -14.90 -5.37
C CYS A 127 4.90 -14.04 -6.04
N LEU A 128 5.96 -14.67 -6.52
CA LEU A 128 7.12 -13.97 -7.05
C LEU A 128 7.23 -14.25 -8.54
N GLN A 129 7.37 -13.19 -9.33
CA GLN A 129 7.61 -13.32 -10.75
C GLN A 129 8.82 -12.49 -11.16
N GLN A 130 9.75 -13.13 -11.88
CA GLN A 130 10.98 -12.49 -12.33
C GLN A 130 10.71 -11.63 -13.57
N PHE A 131 11.23 -10.40 -13.60
CA PHE A 131 11.17 -9.55 -14.79
C PHE A 131 12.52 -8.94 -15.18
N SER A 132 12.64 -8.73 -16.50
CA SER A 132 13.47 -7.77 -17.20
C SER A 132 14.03 -6.59 -16.44
N ASN A 133 13.03 -5.78 -16.06
CA ASN A 133 13.16 -4.46 -15.51
C ASN A 133 11.86 -4.05 -14.83
N GLN A 134 11.95 -2.94 -14.08
CA GLN A 134 10.82 -2.37 -13.36
C GLN A 134 9.59 -2.11 -14.22
N CYS A 135 9.78 -1.65 -15.46
CA CYS A 135 8.65 -1.33 -16.33
C CYS A 135 7.90 -2.60 -16.73
N LEU A 136 8.61 -3.65 -17.16
CA LEU A 136 7.98 -4.90 -17.57
C LEU A 136 7.23 -5.57 -16.41
N GLY A 137 7.77 -5.50 -15.19
CA GLY A 137 7.07 -5.97 -13.99
C GLY A 137 5.85 -5.12 -13.69
N CYS A 138 5.99 -3.79 -13.62
CA CYS A 138 4.86 -2.90 -13.33
C CYS A 138 3.85 -2.78 -14.46
N ARG A 139 4.15 -3.16 -15.71
CA ARG A 139 3.16 -3.26 -16.79
C ARG A 139 2.19 -4.42 -16.56
N ASN A 140 2.63 -5.48 -15.88
CA ASN A 140 1.75 -6.57 -15.48
C ASN A 140 0.83 -6.09 -14.34
N SER A 141 -0.48 -6.05 -14.59
CA SER A 141 -1.49 -5.58 -13.63
C SER A 141 -1.55 -6.41 -12.35
N SER A 142 -1.11 -7.67 -12.40
CA SER A 142 -1.09 -8.57 -11.23
C SER A 142 0.06 -8.28 -10.27
N ILE A 143 1.08 -7.53 -10.69
CA ILE A 143 2.24 -7.17 -9.84
C ILE A 143 1.95 -5.85 -9.16
N GLN A 144 1.88 -5.77 -7.83
CA GLN A 144 1.64 -4.48 -7.15
C GLN A 144 2.92 -3.75 -6.75
N SER A 145 3.97 -4.52 -6.48
CA SER A 145 5.24 -3.99 -6.01
C SER A 145 6.38 -4.86 -6.51
N TYR A 146 7.62 -4.37 -6.38
CA TYR A 146 8.80 -5.10 -6.78
C TYR A 146 10.00 -4.75 -5.89
N PHE A 147 11.05 -5.55 -5.96
CA PHE A 147 12.38 -5.17 -5.49
C PHE A 147 13.42 -5.50 -6.57
N PHE A 148 14.58 -4.84 -6.54
CA PHE A 148 15.66 -5.13 -7.49
C PHE A 148 16.39 -6.43 -7.13
N GLY A 149 16.57 -7.30 -8.12
CA GLY A 149 17.32 -8.56 -7.96
C GLY A 149 16.55 -9.86 -8.23
N ASN A 150 17.11 -10.93 -7.67
CA ASN A 150 16.67 -12.33 -7.74
C ASN A 150 15.31 -12.59 -7.05
N CYS A 151 14.29 -13.17 -7.68
CA CYS A 151 13.16 -13.73 -6.90
C CYS A 151 13.60 -14.82 -5.92
N SER A 152 14.64 -15.60 -6.24
CA SER A 152 15.21 -16.60 -5.32
C SER A 152 15.85 -15.97 -4.08
N GLU A 153 16.22 -14.69 -4.16
CA GLU A 153 16.83 -13.92 -3.09
C GLU A 153 15.77 -13.33 -2.14
N TYR A 154 14.49 -13.38 -2.54
CA TYR A 154 13.39 -13.00 -1.67
C TYR A 154 13.36 -13.91 -0.46
N LYS A 155 13.74 -13.36 0.68
CA LYS A 155 13.43 -13.93 1.98
C LYS A 155 12.16 -13.20 2.40
N PRO A 156 11.00 -13.90 2.54
CA PRO A 156 9.82 -13.29 3.12
C PRO A 156 10.26 -12.56 4.37
N GLN A 157 9.99 -11.26 4.47
CA GLN A 157 10.33 -10.55 5.69
C GLN A 157 9.53 -11.23 6.79
N THR A 158 10.19 -12.03 7.63
CA THR A 158 9.63 -12.34 8.94
C THR A 158 9.48 -11.00 9.62
N PRO A 159 8.27 -10.62 10.09
CA PRO A 159 8.11 -9.36 10.79
C PRO A 159 9.13 -9.36 11.92
N THR A 160 9.98 -8.33 11.98
CA THR A 160 10.90 -8.19 13.10
C THR A 160 10.06 -7.79 14.31
N VAL A 161 9.60 -8.80 15.06
CA VAL A 161 8.86 -8.63 16.30
C VAL A 161 9.88 -8.37 17.41
N ILE A 162 9.85 -7.17 17.97
CA ILE A 162 10.76 -6.73 19.02
C ILE A 162 10.11 -7.06 20.36
N GLN A 163 10.78 -7.89 21.15
CA GLN A 163 10.31 -8.27 22.49
C GLN A 163 10.46 -7.10 23.46
N CYS A 164 9.43 -6.87 24.27
CA CYS A 164 9.49 -5.87 25.33
C CYS A 164 10.43 -6.36 26.43
N SER A 165 11.50 -5.61 26.71
CA SER A 165 12.41 -5.91 27.82
C SER A 165 11.85 -5.37 29.13
N ILE A 166 11.78 -6.26 30.12
CA ILE A 166 11.25 -6.02 31.48
C ILE A 166 12.02 -4.90 32.22
N GLN A 167 13.22 -4.53 31.76
CA GLN A 167 14.06 -3.51 32.41
C GLN A 167 13.69 -2.06 32.07
N SER A 168 12.66 -1.81 31.27
CA SER A 168 12.37 -0.47 30.73
C SER A 168 11.33 0.32 31.55
N GLN A 169 11.57 0.57 32.85
CA GLN A 169 10.84 1.62 33.61
C GLN A 169 11.30 3.05 33.25
N LYS A 170 11.74 3.27 32.01
CA LYS A 170 12.07 4.63 31.55
C LYS A 170 10.79 5.25 31.00
N LYS A 171 10.44 6.44 31.51
CA LYS A 171 9.38 7.28 30.93
C LYS A 171 9.63 7.43 29.43
N CYS A 172 8.63 7.12 28.62
CA CYS A 172 8.72 7.28 27.17
C CYS A 172 8.87 8.76 26.83
N GLU A 173 9.96 9.12 26.14
CA GLU A 173 10.10 10.46 25.58
C GLU A 173 9.29 10.52 24.28
N LEU A 174 8.24 11.35 24.25
CA LEU A 174 7.26 11.51 23.17
C LEU A 174 7.82 12.05 21.82
N LYS A 175 9.13 12.00 21.60
CA LYS A 175 9.76 12.69 20.45
C LYS A 175 9.71 11.90 19.15
N GLU A 176 9.51 10.58 19.19
CA GLU A 176 9.45 9.75 18.00
C GLU A 176 7.99 9.50 17.63
N GLN A 177 7.51 10.12 16.55
CA GLN A 177 6.23 9.76 15.94
C GLN A 177 6.45 8.58 15.01
N LEU A 178 6.25 7.38 15.52
CA LEU A 178 6.42 6.14 14.78
C LEU A 178 5.24 5.22 15.09
N THR A 179 4.46 4.88 14.08
CA THR A 179 3.36 3.92 14.26
C THR A 179 3.92 2.55 14.57
N VAL A 180 3.45 1.98 15.68
CA VAL A 180 3.89 0.69 16.19
C VAL A 180 2.66 -0.16 16.52
N CYS A 181 2.75 -1.46 16.27
CA CYS A 181 1.73 -2.42 16.60
C CYS A 181 2.19 -3.35 17.72
N GLY A 182 1.62 -3.24 18.91
CA GLY A 182 1.92 -4.11 20.05
C GLY A 182 1.11 -5.41 20.02
N PHE A 183 1.74 -6.49 20.47
CA PHE A 183 1.12 -7.81 20.61
C PHE A 183 0.71 -8.01 22.05
N LEU A 184 -0.59 -8.21 22.28
CA LEU A 184 -1.04 -8.58 23.61
C LEU A 184 -0.53 -9.97 23.98
N ASP A 185 -0.41 -10.23 25.29
CA ASP A 185 -0.07 -11.55 25.80
C ASP A 185 -1.10 -12.62 25.37
N GLU A 186 -0.69 -13.89 25.42
CA GLU A 186 -1.55 -15.02 25.02
C GLU A 186 -2.79 -15.21 25.92
N THR A 187 -2.84 -14.54 27.07
CA THR A 187 -3.98 -14.59 27.99
C THR A 187 -5.05 -13.57 27.65
N ALA A 188 -4.73 -12.58 26.80
CA ALA A 188 -5.67 -11.58 26.32
C ALA A 188 -6.75 -12.23 25.46
N LYS A 189 -8.01 -11.95 25.81
CA LYS A 189 -9.17 -12.37 25.02
C LYS A 189 -9.54 -11.26 24.04
N CYS A 190 -9.14 -11.41 22.79
CA CYS A 190 -9.64 -10.61 21.68
C CYS A 190 -10.49 -11.47 20.74
N GLN A 191 -11.33 -10.81 19.95
CA GLN A 191 -12.18 -11.49 18.98
C GLN A 191 -11.38 -12.04 17.79
N ASN A 192 -10.30 -11.36 17.40
CA ASN A 192 -9.48 -11.69 16.23
C ASN A 192 -8.01 -11.85 16.64
N PRO A 193 -7.51 -13.08 16.85
CA PRO A 193 -6.09 -13.31 17.09
C PRO A 193 -5.25 -13.08 15.81
N PRO A 194 -3.97 -12.64 15.92
CA PRO A 194 -3.32 -12.18 17.14
C PRO A 194 -3.98 -10.90 17.64
N CYS A 195 -4.03 -10.74 18.97
CA CYS A 195 -4.56 -9.53 19.59
C CYS A 195 -3.53 -8.41 19.41
N LEU A 196 -3.88 -7.42 18.59
CA LEU A 196 -2.98 -6.33 18.21
C LEU A 196 -3.50 -4.99 18.74
N GLN A 197 -2.59 -4.12 19.18
CA GLN A 197 -2.96 -2.79 19.64
C GLN A 197 -2.02 -1.74 19.03
N PRO A 198 -2.54 -0.66 18.40
CA PRO A 198 -1.71 0.38 17.81
C PRO A 198 -1.19 1.36 18.88
N PHE A 199 0.02 1.88 18.64
CA PHE A 199 0.75 2.85 19.47
C PHE A 199 1.46 3.89 18.59
N ASP A 200 1.75 5.06 19.17
CA ASP A 200 2.36 6.19 18.44
C ASP A 200 3.90 6.24 18.56
N ASN A 201 4.49 5.33 19.34
CA ASN A 201 5.94 5.15 19.44
C ASN A 201 6.33 3.74 19.92
N GLN A 202 7.63 3.44 19.89
CA GLN A 202 8.19 2.13 20.26
C GLN A 202 8.20 1.86 21.78
N CYS A 203 8.08 2.89 22.60
CA CYS A 203 8.22 2.75 24.05
C CYS A 203 6.88 2.46 24.74
N GLU A 204 5.80 3.10 24.29
CA GLU A 204 4.44 2.92 24.79
C GLU A 204 3.97 1.47 24.91
N PRO A 205 4.12 0.60 23.89
CA PRO A 205 3.69 -0.80 24.00
C PRO A 205 4.35 -1.48 25.20
N CYS A 206 5.66 -1.26 25.42
CA CYS A 206 6.38 -1.91 26.51
C CYS A 206 6.14 -1.31 27.90
N GLN A 207 5.37 -0.22 28.02
CA GLN A 207 4.86 0.25 29.32
C GLN A 207 3.55 -0.44 29.72
N GLN A 208 2.87 -1.10 28.79
CA GLN A 208 1.63 -1.82 29.06
C GLN A 208 1.96 -3.23 29.57
N THR A 209 1.36 -3.63 30.69
CA THR A 209 1.65 -4.93 31.33
C THR A 209 1.16 -6.12 30.51
N ASN A 210 0.20 -5.91 29.61
CA ASN A 210 -0.42 -6.91 28.77
C ASN A 210 0.18 -6.98 27.36
N ILE A 211 1.25 -6.23 27.05
CA ILE A 211 1.94 -6.26 25.76
C ILE A 211 3.29 -6.95 25.92
N THR A 212 3.54 -8.00 25.13
CA THR A 212 4.76 -8.81 25.22
C THR A 212 5.83 -8.39 24.22
N SER A 213 5.39 -7.87 23.08
CA SER A 213 6.27 -7.50 21.97
C SER A 213 5.59 -6.48 21.06
N TYR A 214 6.31 -5.94 20.09
CA TYR A 214 5.75 -5.02 19.10
C TYR A 214 6.40 -5.15 17.71
N TYR A 215 5.72 -4.64 16.71
CA TYR A 215 6.13 -4.53 15.32
C TYR A 215 6.17 -3.04 14.92
N ILE A 216 7.23 -2.60 14.25
CA ILE A 216 7.32 -1.24 13.72
C ILE A 216 6.49 -1.16 12.43
N GLY A 217 5.33 -0.51 12.52
CA GLY A 217 4.35 -0.39 11.45
C GLY A 217 2.91 -0.43 11.99
N ASP A 218 1.95 -0.27 11.09
CA ASP A 218 0.52 -0.29 11.40
C ASP A 218 0.00 -1.72 11.64
N CYS A 219 -0.96 -1.88 12.57
CA CYS A 219 -1.54 -3.18 12.89
C CYS A 219 -2.30 -3.82 11.72
N ASN A 220 -2.99 -3.02 10.91
CA ASN A 220 -3.68 -3.53 9.72
C ASN A 220 -2.69 -3.98 8.67
N GLN A 221 -1.57 -3.25 8.51
CA GLN A 221 -0.48 -3.69 7.64
C GLN A 221 0.11 -5.01 8.12
N TYR A 222 0.36 -5.16 9.42
CA TYR A 222 0.83 -6.44 9.98
C TYR A 222 -0.16 -7.57 9.69
N GLN A 223 -1.45 -7.36 9.98
CA GLN A 223 -2.49 -8.36 9.75
C GLN A 223 -2.57 -8.76 8.27
N LYS A 224 -2.55 -7.81 7.34
CA LYS A 224 -2.57 -8.08 5.90
C LYS A 224 -1.36 -8.86 5.40
N LEU A 225 -0.17 -8.54 5.91
CA LEU A 225 1.08 -9.14 5.42
C LEU A 225 1.39 -10.51 6.04
N PHE A 226 1.00 -10.72 7.29
CA PHE A 226 1.47 -11.86 8.07
C PHE A 226 0.36 -12.77 8.58
N TYR A 227 -0.91 -12.34 8.50
CA TYR A 227 -2.04 -13.14 8.91
C TYR A 227 -2.85 -13.57 7.69
N ASN A 228 -2.70 -14.83 7.26
CA ASN A 228 -3.50 -15.39 6.18
C ASN A 228 -4.86 -15.88 6.74
N PRO A 229 -5.99 -15.24 6.38
CA PRO A 229 -7.31 -15.66 6.86
C PRO A 229 -7.68 -17.08 6.40
N GLU A 230 -7.06 -17.65 5.36
CA GLU A 230 -7.36 -19.01 4.90
C GLU A 230 -6.97 -20.10 5.93
N GLN A 231 -6.16 -19.79 6.95
CA GLN A 231 -5.88 -20.72 8.04
C GLN A 231 -6.95 -20.73 9.14
N GLN A 232 -7.97 -19.86 9.08
CA GLN A 232 -9.13 -19.89 9.96
C GLN A 232 -10.40 -20.18 9.15
N MET A 233 -11.07 -21.28 9.47
CA MET A 233 -12.30 -21.74 8.77
C MET A 233 -13.51 -20.80 8.93
N ASP A 234 -13.41 -19.70 9.69
CA ASP A 234 -14.48 -18.73 9.83
C ASP A 234 -14.25 -17.52 8.91
N SER A 235 -15.12 -17.38 7.91
CA SER A 235 -15.09 -16.30 6.91
C SER A 235 -15.30 -14.88 7.48
N PHE A 236 -15.39 -14.75 8.80
CA PHE A 236 -15.70 -13.51 9.50
C PHE A 236 -14.52 -12.53 9.56
N VAL A 237 -13.28 -13.04 9.45
CA VAL A 237 -12.06 -12.25 9.70
C VAL A 237 -11.63 -11.39 8.50
N ALA A 238 -12.17 -11.63 7.31
CA ALA A 238 -11.61 -11.11 6.06
C ALA A 238 -11.60 -9.58 5.92
N ASN A 239 -12.33 -8.82 6.75
CA ASN A 239 -12.46 -7.35 6.62
C ASN A 239 -12.29 -6.57 7.94
N TYR A 240 -11.71 -7.17 8.97
CA TYR A 240 -11.46 -6.45 10.23
C TYR A 240 -10.37 -5.39 10.07
N GLN A 241 -10.58 -4.20 10.64
CA GLN A 241 -9.64 -3.08 10.62
C GLN A 241 -9.54 -2.45 12.02
N TYR A 242 -8.33 -2.34 12.54
CA TYR A 242 -8.02 -1.61 13.77
C TYR A 242 -8.13 -0.10 13.56
N CYS A 243 -8.77 0.56 14.52
CA CYS A 243 -8.81 2.02 14.56
C CYS A 243 -7.42 2.59 14.87
N GLN A 244 -7.04 3.65 14.18
CA GLN A 244 -5.78 4.36 14.42
C GLN A 244 -5.72 4.95 15.84
N VAL A 245 -4.51 5.25 16.34
CA VAL A 245 -4.34 5.87 17.66
C VAL A 245 -4.97 7.27 17.67
N GLN A 246 -4.69 8.07 16.64
CA GLN A 246 -5.32 9.36 16.41
C GLN A 246 -6.75 9.15 15.89
N ARG A 247 -7.73 9.42 16.75
CA ARG A 247 -9.15 9.26 16.40
C ARG A 247 -9.68 10.48 15.62
N PRO A 248 -10.52 10.26 14.59
CA PRO A 248 -11.13 11.35 13.87
C PRO A 248 -12.02 12.18 14.80
N GLN A 249 -11.95 13.51 14.68
CA GLN A 249 -12.81 14.43 15.44
C GLN A 249 -14.13 14.72 14.72
N GLN A 250 -14.14 14.54 13.41
CA GLN A 250 -15.28 14.76 12.52
C GLN A 250 -15.32 13.64 11.49
N CYS A 251 -16.52 13.20 11.15
CA CYS A 251 -16.78 12.17 10.17
C CYS A 251 -17.70 12.70 9.07
N ASP A 252 -17.53 12.17 7.86
CA ASP A 252 -18.51 12.36 6.80
C ASP A 252 -19.84 11.67 7.17
N GLN A 253 -20.89 12.02 6.43
CA GLN A 253 -22.22 11.43 6.57
C GLN A 253 -22.45 10.30 5.57
N ASP A 254 -21.37 9.75 5.00
CA ASP A 254 -21.48 8.63 4.08
C ASP A 254 -21.91 7.41 4.88
N TYR A 255 -23.03 6.80 4.50
CA TYR A 255 -23.58 5.65 5.20
C TYR A 255 -22.97 4.36 4.66
N VAL A 256 -22.15 3.71 5.48
CA VAL A 256 -21.54 2.41 5.23
C VAL A 256 -21.66 1.61 6.52
N GLN A 257 -22.79 0.94 6.71
CA GLN A 257 -23.09 0.22 7.95
C GLN A 257 -21.87 -0.59 8.42
N THR A 258 -21.44 -0.32 9.65
CA THR A 258 -20.18 -0.81 10.19
C THR A 258 -20.42 -1.39 11.58
N CYS A 259 -19.80 -2.52 11.86
CA CYS A 259 -19.75 -3.07 13.20
C CYS A 259 -18.42 -2.75 13.86
N GLY A 260 -18.46 -1.99 14.96
CA GLY A 260 -17.31 -1.70 15.81
C GLY A 260 -17.19 -2.70 16.96
N VAL A 261 -15.97 -3.16 17.23
CA VAL A 261 -15.62 -4.10 18.29
C VAL A 261 -14.99 -3.36 19.47
N LEU A 262 -15.48 -3.59 20.68
CA LEU A 262 -15.01 -2.96 21.91
C LEU A 262 -13.64 -3.52 22.35
N LYS A 263 -12.75 -2.64 22.85
CA LYS A 263 -11.41 -2.99 23.39
C LYS A 263 -11.43 -4.01 24.52
N SER A 264 -12.47 -3.99 25.34
CA SER A 264 -12.65 -4.96 26.41
C SER A 264 -14.12 -5.29 26.54
N CYS A 265 -14.39 -6.57 26.77
CA CYS A 265 -15.74 -7.07 26.86
C CYS A 265 -15.81 -8.16 27.94
N HIS A 266 -16.72 -7.97 28.88
CA HIS A 266 -17.04 -8.96 29.90
C HIS A 266 -18.39 -9.61 29.58
N GLY A 267 -18.44 -10.45 28.54
CA GLY A 267 -19.64 -11.23 28.21
C GLY A 267 -20.01 -11.18 26.73
N SER A 268 -21.31 -11.28 26.44
CA SER A 268 -21.86 -11.09 25.09
C SER A 268 -22.20 -9.61 24.86
N GLY A 269 -22.12 -9.13 23.61
CA GLY A 269 -22.38 -7.73 23.26
C GLY A 269 -21.12 -6.87 23.11
N CYS A 270 -20.02 -7.46 22.63
CA CYS A 270 -18.76 -6.76 22.40
C CYS A 270 -18.77 -5.89 21.13
N GLU A 271 -19.90 -5.87 20.44
CA GLU A 271 -20.07 -5.31 19.12
C GLU A 271 -21.16 -4.24 19.17
N ARG A 272 -20.92 -3.13 18.47
CA ARG A 272 -21.90 -2.05 18.30
C ARG A 272 -21.97 -1.63 16.84
N THR A 273 -23.18 -1.39 16.36
CA THR A 273 -23.39 -0.90 15.00
C THR A 273 -23.19 0.61 14.95
N TYR A 274 -22.53 1.05 13.89
CA TYR A 274 -22.22 2.44 13.57
C TYR A 274 -22.59 2.72 12.12
N ASP A 275 -22.80 4.00 11.81
CA ASP A 275 -23.21 4.42 10.47
C ASP A 275 -22.09 4.23 9.44
N ASN A 276 -20.83 4.40 9.86
CA ASN A 276 -19.64 4.24 9.01
C ASN A 276 -18.35 3.96 9.81
N PRO A 277 -17.25 3.54 9.15
CA PRO A 277 -15.95 3.30 9.78
C PRO A 277 -15.43 4.46 10.63
N CYS A 278 -15.61 5.69 10.16
CA CYS A 278 -15.15 6.87 10.87
C CYS A 278 -15.88 7.01 12.21
N SER A 279 -17.22 6.91 12.21
CA SER A 279 -18.04 7.01 13.42
C SER A 279 -17.75 5.89 14.43
N ALA A 280 -17.44 4.68 13.95
CA ALA A 280 -16.97 3.59 14.80
C ALA A 280 -15.64 3.96 15.49
N CYS A 281 -14.66 4.46 14.74
CA CYS A 281 -13.37 4.84 15.29
C CYS A 281 -13.38 6.16 16.08
N GLN A 282 -14.36 7.03 15.89
CA GLN A 282 -14.54 8.22 16.73
C GLN A 282 -14.81 7.82 18.19
N ASN A 283 -15.41 6.65 18.43
CA ASN A 283 -15.60 6.12 19.78
C ASN A 283 -14.27 5.51 20.32
N SER A 284 -13.77 6.07 21.43
CA SER A 284 -12.53 5.62 22.08
C SER A 284 -12.59 4.22 22.70
N GLU A 285 -13.80 3.67 22.92
CA GLU A 285 -14.01 2.31 23.42
C GLU A 285 -13.85 1.24 22.32
N ILE A 286 -13.91 1.64 21.06
CA ILE A 286 -13.80 0.74 19.90
C ILE A 286 -12.34 0.50 19.55
N GLU A 287 -11.95 -0.77 19.48
CA GLU A 287 -10.62 -1.25 19.09
C GLU A 287 -10.45 -1.27 17.58
N GLY A 288 -11.45 -1.80 16.89
CA GLY A 288 -11.49 -1.91 15.44
C GLY A 288 -12.91 -2.16 14.96
N TYR A 289 -13.06 -2.39 13.67
CA TYR A 289 -14.35 -2.54 13.03
C TYR A 289 -14.28 -3.46 11.81
N TYR A 290 -15.44 -3.86 11.32
CA TYR A 290 -15.61 -4.46 10.00
C TYR A 290 -16.87 -3.88 9.35
N THR A 291 -16.89 -3.82 8.01
CA THR A 291 -18.06 -3.36 7.27
C THR A 291 -19.16 -4.42 7.29
N GLY A 292 -20.39 -4.00 7.59
CA GLY A 292 -21.57 -4.86 7.69
C GLY A 292 -22.31 -4.72 9.02
N GLU A 293 -23.34 -5.53 9.18
CA GLU A 293 -24.11 -5.65 10.44
C GLU A 293 -23.33 -6.42 11.50
N CYS A 294 -23.48 -6.03 12.77
CA CYS A 294 -22.96 -6.81 13.87
C CYS A 294 -23.73 -8.13 13.96
N VAL A 295 -23.01 -9.26 13.96
CA VAL A 295 -23.64 -10.57 14.04
C VAL A 295 -23.95 -10.85 15.50
N ASN A 296 -25.11 -10.37 15.94
CA ASN A 296 -25.67 -10.77 17.21
C ASN A 296 -26.01 -12.26 17.15
N ASN A 297 -25.10 -13.10 17.67
CA ASN A 297 -25.18 -14.57 17.65
C ASN A 297 -26.50 -15.11 18.25
N TYR A 298 -27.22 -14.31 19.04
CA TYR A 298 -28.54 -14.63 19.57
C TYR A 298 -29.66 -14.71 18.51
N GLY A 299 -29.57 -13.96 17.40
CA GLY A 299 -30.61 -13.95 16.37
C GLY A 299 -30.70 -15.29 15.60
N ALA A 300 -29.55 -15.89 15.29
CA ALA A 300 -29.49 -17.16 14.56
C ALA A 300 -30.06 -18.32 15.39
N LEU A 301 -29.79 -18.35 16.70
CA LEU A 301 -30.32 -19.38 17.59
C LEU A 301 -31.85 -19.28 17.72
N ILE A 302 -32.40 -18.07 17.87
CA ILE A 302 -33.86 -17.89 18.00
C ILE A 302 -34.56 -18.26 16.68
N SER A 303 -33.97 -17.94 15.52
CA SER A 303 -34.54 -18.33 14.23
C SER A 303 -34.58 -19.85 14.03
N MET A 304 -33.60 -20.61 14.51
CA MET A 304 -33.66 -22.08 14.47
C MET A 304 -34.74 -22.65 15.39
N PHE A 305 -34.90 -22.09 16.60
CA PHE A 305 -35.94 -22.57 17.53
C PHE A 305 -37.36 -22.31 17.01
N ILE A 306 -37.59 -21.20 16.31
CA ILE A 306 -38.91 -20.91 15.71
C ILE A 306 -39.21 -21.91 14.57
N ILE A 307 -38.24 -22.27 13.74
CA ILE A 307 -38.45 -23.24 12.65
C ILE A 307 -38.79 -24.64 13.21
N VAL A 308 -38.18 -25.05 14.32
CA VAL A 308 -38.50 -26.34 14.96
C VAL A 308 -39.92 -26.35 15.57
N LEU A 309 -40.39 -25.21 16.11
CA LEU A 309 -41.74 -25.08 16.66
C LEU A 309 -42.85 -25.05 15.61
N PHE A 310 -42.54 -24.73 14.35
CA PHE A 310 -43.50 -24.76 13.24
C PHE A 310 -43.52 -26.09 12.45
N ILE A 311 -42.65 -27.05 12.80
CA ILE A 311 -42.58 -28.38 12.16
C ILE A 311 -43.26 -29.48 13.02
N GLN A 312 -43.79 -29.14 14.21
CA GLN A 312 -44.62 -30.02 15.05
C GLN A 312 -46.10 -29.67 14.93
#